data_AF-A0A4Y7M4A2-F1
#
_entry.id   AF-A0A4Y7M4A2-F1
#
_cell.length_a   1.000
_cell.length_b   1.000
_cell.length_c   1.000
_cell.angle_alpha   90.00
_cell.angle_beta   90.00
_cell.angle_gamma   90.00
#
_symmetry.space_group_name_H-M   'P 1'
#
loop_
_entity.id
_entity.type
_entity.pdbx_description
1 polymer ?
#
loop_
_entity_poly.entity_id
_entity_poly.type
_entity_poly.pdbx_seq_one_letter_code
_entity_poly.pdbx_strand_id
1 'polypeptide(L)'
;MRILDEEREAFHIYIDILQLEIRHCENQLAEKKENIKALKDEKDTADRLAREAKARAKQAQDHCFRCLEIRQREEMPPELRQKFEALPATIAEIDDAIGHAYARMQLMGSADEQIVRDYEEREILIEQLTQKISSIYSRACSLSCFKIHKESPCEKPTIPPTSENLSGERLPVTYQFPTSDTVPVEKLQALVHSDEVKGCLSNPHVRNILKSLVLSQTPETSIKDAMKEPIFLELAHACLKIVEPETFQQELDDDVAMDLD
;
A
#
# COMPACT_ATOMS: atom_id res chain seq x y z
N MET A 1 41.42 39.57 -20.49
CA MET A 1 40.70 39.42 -21.77
C MET A 1 40.24 37.98 -21.98
N ARG A 2 41.13 36.98 -22.04
CA ARG A 2 40.75 35.55 -22.24
C ARG A 2 39.70 34.98 -21.28
N ILE A 3 39.77 35.28 -19.98
CA ILE A 3 38.82 34.75 -18.98
C ILE A 3 37.37 35.23 -19.25
N LEU A 4 37.21 36.47 -19.73
CA LEU A 4 35.89 37.03 -20.07
C LEU A 4 35.31 36.42 -21.37
N ASP A 5 36.17 35.88 -22.23
CA ASP A 5 35.75 35.22 -23.47
C ASP A 5 35.26 33.78 -23.18
N GLU A 6 35.93 33.06 -22.27
CA GLU A 6 35.51 31.72 -21.81
C GLU A 6 34.20 31.76 -21.02
N GLU A 7 34.02 32.74 -20.13
CA GLU A 7 32.75 32.94 -19.42
C GLU A 7 31.60 33.24 -20.39
N ARG A 8 31.86 34.08 -21.40
CA ARG A 8 30.87 34.40 -22.45
C ARG A 8 30.48 33.17 -23.25
N GLU A 9 31.43 32.32 -23.61
CA GLU A 9 31.19 31.08 -24.35
C GLU A 9 30.36 30.09 -23.51
N ALA A 10 30.68 29.94 -22.22
CA ALA A 10 29.89 29.14 -21.29
C ALA A 10 28.43 29.63 -21.17
N PHE A 11 28.21 30.96 -21.14
CA PHE A 11 26.87 31.52 -21.16
C PHE A 11 26.10 31.23 -22.44
N HIS A 12 26.76 31.24 -23.61
CA HIS A 12 26.10 30.91 -24.89
C HIS A 12 25.69 29.45 -24.93
N ILE A 13 26.59 28.54 -24.50
CA ILE A 13 26.28 27.12 -24.39
C ILE A 13 25.08 26.89 -23.46
N TYR A 14 25.04 27.57 -22.32
CA TYR A 14 23.92 27.47 -21.38
C TYR A 14 22.59 27.96 -22.00
N ILE A 15 22.62 29.07 -22.74
CA ILE A 15 21.45 29.58 -23.47
C ILE A 15 20.99 28.57 -24.52
N ASP A 16 21.91 27.98 -25.28
CA ASP A 16 21.57 26.99 -26.32
C ASP A 16 20.94 25.73 -25.72
N ILE A 17 21.42 25.27 -24.56
CA ILE A 17 20.83 24.17 -23.80
C ILE A 17 19.39 24.53 -23.40
N LEU A 18 19.18 25.70 -22.80
CA LEU A 18 17.84 26.15 -22.42
C LEU A 18 16.89 26.27 -23.63
N GLN A 19 17.38 26.74 -24.77
CA GLN A 19 16.58 26.81 -26.00
C GLN A 19 16.21 25.43 -26.56
N LEU A 20 17.09 24.44 -26.42
CA LEU A 20 16.79 23.06 -26.76
C LEU A 20 15.74 22.47 -25.82
N GLU A 21 15.86 22.73 -24.53
CA GLU A 21 14.89 22.30 -23.52
C GLU A 21 13.51 22.91 -23.76
N ILE A 22 13.44 24.22 -24.07
CA ILE A 22 12.19 24.91 -24.42
C ILE A 22 11.56 24.25 -25.65
N ARG A 23 12.32 24.04 -26.73
CA ARG A 23 11.81 23.37 -27.93
C ARG A 23 11.32 21.96 -27.64
N HIS A 24 12.02 21.22 -26.79
CA HIS A 24 11.61 19.88 -26.40
C HIS A 24 10.26 19.91 -25.66
N CYS A 25 10.09 20.83 -24.71
CA CYS A 25 8.83 21.04 -24.01
C CYS A 25 7.69 21.48 -24.94
N GLU A 26 7.96 22.37 -25.90
CA GLU A 26 6.98 22.81 -26.90
C GLU A 26 6.50 21.64 -27.77
N ASN A 27 7.42 20.78 -28.22
CA ASN A 27 7.08 19.59 -29.00
C ASN A 27 6.23 18.61 -28.18
N GLN A 28 6.62 18.35 -26.92
CA GLN A 28 5.80 17.51 -26.03
C GLN A 28 4.40 18.10 -25.83
N LEU A 29 4.29 19.43 -25.66
CA LEU A 29 3.00 20.10 -25.50
C LEU A 29 2.13 19.97 -26.77
N ALA A 30 2.73 20.08 -27.95
CA ALA A 30 2.03 19.89 -29.22
C ALA A 30 1.48 18.47 -29.36
N GLU A 31 2.31 17.46 -29.07
CA GLU A 31 1.91 16.05 -29.10
C GLU A 31 0.78 15.75 -28.11
N LYS A 32 0.90 16.25 -26.87
CA LYS A 32 -0.17 16.09 -25.87
C LYS A 32 -1.48 16.76 -26.30
N LYS A 33 -1.43 17.92 -26.95
CA LYS A 33 -2.62 18.58 -27.50
C LYS A 33 -3.28 17.77 -28.61
N GLU A 34 -2.49 17.16 -29.49
CA GLU A 34 -3.00 16.29 -30.55
C GLU A 34 -3.66 15.04 -29.98
N ASN A 35 -3.03 14.40 -28.99
CA ASN A 35 -3.59 13.25 -28.27
C ASN A 35 -4.91 13.60 -27.58
N ILE A 36 -5.01 14.75 -26.90
CA ILE A 36 -6.26 15.21 -26.28
C ILE A 36 -7.36 15.40 -27.33
N LYS A 37 -7.02 15.96 -28.50
CA LYS A 37 -7.99 16.13 -29.59
C LYS A 37 -8.49 14.77 -30.09
N ALA A 38 -7.59 13.82 -30.34
CA ALA A 38 -7.95 12.47 -30.78
C ALA A 38 -8.87 11.76 -29.78
N LEU A 39 -8.54 11.80 -28.48
CA LEU A 39 -9.37 11.22 -27.42
C LEU A 39 -10.76 11.87 -27.33
N LYS A 40 -10.85 13.18 -27.58
CA LYS A 40 -12.14 13.88 -27.61
C LYS A 40 -13.00 13.42 -28.79
N ASP A 41 -12.41 13.28 -29.98
CA ASP A 41 -13.11 12.80 -31.17
C ASP A 41 -13.57 11.34 -31.01
N GLU A 42 -12.76 10.51 -30.34
CA GLU A 42 -13.12 9.12 -29.98
C GLU A 42 -14.30 9.08 -29.00
N LYS A 43 -14.26 9.91 -27.94
CA LYS A 43 -15.36 10.04 -26.99
C LYS A 43 -16.65 10.47 -27.68
N ASP A 44 -16.61 11.51 -28.51
CA ASP A 44 -17.79 12.01 -29.23
C ASP A 44 -18.36 10.93 -30.16
N THR A 45 -17.50 10.10 -30.75
CA THR A 45 -17.90 8.93 -31.55
C THR A 45 -18.58 7.86 -30.69
N ALA A 46 -18.01 7.52 -29.53
CA ALA A 46 -18.59 6.58 -28.59
C ALA A 46 -19.96 7.05 -28.08
N ASP A 47 -20.10 8.32 -27.72
CA ASP A 47 -21.36 8.93 -27.26
C ASP A 47 -22.44 8.91 -28.34
N ARG A 48 -22.06 9.06 -29.61
CA ARG A 48 -23.00 8.89 -30.74
C ARG A 48 -23.46 7.44 -30.86
N LEU A 49 -22.53 6.47 -30.84
CA LEU A 49 -22.87 5.05 -30.93
C LEU A 49 -23.76 4.60 -29.76
N ALA A 50 -23.49 5.08 -28.54
CA ALA A 50 -24.31 4.79 -27.38
C ALA A 50 -25.75 5.33 -27.52
N ARG A 51 -25.91 6.56 -28.06
CA ARG A 51 -27.24 7.13 -28.36
C ARG A 51 -27.99 6.31 -29.41
N GLU A 52 -27.32 5.88 -30.47
CA GLU A 52 -27.90 5.03 -31.51
C GLU A 52 -28.32 3.67 -30.97
N ALA A 53 -27.47 3.02 -30.16
CA ALA A 53 -27.78 1.75 -29.51
C ALA A 53 -29.00 1.87 -28.58
N LYS A 54 -29.07 2.94 -27.78
CA LYS A 54 -30.23 3.24 -26.92
C LYS A 54 -31.51 3.45 -27.74
N ALA A 55 -31.43 4.17 -28.86
CA ALA A 55 -32.56 4.37 -29.74
C ALA A 55 -33.04 3.05 -30.37
N ARG A 56 -32.11 2.19 -30.83
CA ARG A 56 -32.43 0.85 -31.35
C ARG A 56 -33.06 -0.04 -30.29
N ALA A 57 -32.53 -0.05 -29.07
CA ALA A 57 -33.09 -0.82 -27.96
C ALA A 57 -34.52 -0.37 -27.65
N LYS A 58 -34.77 0.95 -27.61
CA LYS A 58 -36.12 1.51 -27.43
C LYS A 58 -37.05 1.12 -28.58
N GLN A 59 -36.60 1.21 -29.82
CA GLN A 59 -37.39 0.80 -30.98
C GLN A 59 -37.74 -0.70 -30.94
N ALA A 60 -36.78 -1.56 -30.58
CA ALA A 60 -37.00 -2.99 -30.42
C ALA A 60 -37.99 -3.29 -29.28
N GLN A 61 -37.89 -2.57 -28.17
CA GLN A 61 -38.84 -2.64 -27.06
C GLN A 61 -40.25 -2.25 -27.51
N ASP A 62 -40.39 -1.11 -28.18
CA ASP A 62 -41.68 -0.63 -28.71
C ASP A 62 -42.27 -1.59 -29.75
N HIS A 63 -41.42 -2.24 -30.56
CA HIS A 63 -41.83 -3.29 -31.49
C HIS A 63 -42.38 -4.51 -30.74
N CYS A 64 -41.67 -4.97 -29.70
CA CYS A 64 -42.09 -6.11 -28.89
C CYS A 64 -43.44 -5.85 -28.19
N PHE A 65 -43.61 -4.68 -27.57
CA PHE A 65 -44.88 -4.30 -26.94
C PHE A 65 -46.04 -4.27 -27.93
N ARG A 66 -45.80 -3.78 -29.15
CA ARG A 66 -46.79 -3.77 -30.21
C ARG A 66 -47.18 -5.18 -30.66
N CYS A 67 -46.21 -6.08 -30.85
CA CYS A 67 -46.46 -7.46 -31.27
C CYS A 67 -47.18 -8.29 -30.20
N LEU A 68 -46.92 -8.03 -28.92
CA LEU A 68 -47.53 -8.74 -27.80
C LEU A 68 -48.88 -8.13 -27.38
N GLU A 69 -49.39 -7.12 -28.10
CA GLU A 69 -50.60 -6.37 -27.75
C GLU A 69 -50.64 -5.87 -26.30
N ILE A 70 -49.46 -5.62 -25.71
CA ILE A 70 -49.32 -5.07 -24.36
C ILE A 70 -49.73 -3.59 -24.43
N ARG A 71 -51.03 -3.33 -24.24
CA ARG A 71 -51.63 -2.00 -24.21
C ARG A 71 -51.28 -1.32 -22.90
N GLN A 72 -50.12 -0.66 -22.86
CA GLN A 72 -49.56 0.00 -21.69
C GLN A 72 -49.06 -0.97 -20.61
N ARG A 73 -48.05 -0.50 -19.88
CA ARG A 73 -47.62 -1.07 -18.60
C ARG A 73 -48.86 -1.18 -17.72
N GLU A 74 -49.47 -2.37 -17.61
CA GLU A 74 -50.52 -2.58 -16.60
C GLU A 74 -49.93 -2.16 -15.26
N GLU A 75 -50.61 -1.21 -14.61
CA GLU A 75 -50.17 -0.75 -13.31
C GLU A 75 -50.09 -1.95 -12.38
N MET A 76 -48.89 -2.13 -11.82
CA MET A 76 -48.59 -3.20 -10.88
C MET A 76 -49.70 -3.30 -9.82
N PRO A 77 -50.21 -4.52 -9.54
CA PRO A 77 -51.26 -4.74 -8.56
C PRO A 77 -50.98 -3.97 -7.26
N PRO A 78 -52.00 -3.39 -6.62
CA PRO A 78 -51.83 -2.51 -5.47
C PRO A 78 -51.05 -3.16 -4.32
N GLU A 79 -51.11 -4.48 -4.17
CA GLU A 79 -50.35 -5.25 -3.19
C GLU A 79 -48.84 -5.26 -3.49
N LEU A 80 -48.46 -5.39 -4.76
CA LEU A 80 -47.07 -5.34 -5.20
C LEU A 80 -46.56 -3.90 -5.23
N ARG A 81 -47.43 -2.94 -5.58
CA ARG A 81 -47.16 -1.51 -5.44
C ARG A 81 -46.89 -1.12 -3.99
N GLN A 82 -47.70 -1.61 -3.04
CA GLN A 82 -47.51 -1.36 -1.62
C GLN A 82 -46.18 -1.94 -1.11
N LYS A 83 -45.82 -3.16 -1.52
CA LYS A 83 -44.51 -3.74 -1.17
C LYS A 83 -43.34 -2.95 -1.75
N PHE A 84 -43.49 -2.45 -2.97
CA PHE A 84 -42.46 -1.64 -3.62
C PHE A 84 -42.35 -0.24 -3.01
N GLU A 85 -43.48 0.37 -2.64
CA GLU A 85 -43.54 1.66 -1.92
C GLU A 85 -43.03 1.56 -0.48
N ALA A 86 -43.10 0.37 0.13
CA ALA A 86 -42.54 0.09 1.46
C ALA A 86 -41.02 -0.18 1.45
N LEU A 87 -40.39 -0.28 0.28
CA LEU A 87 -38.93 -0.35 0.20
C LEU A 87 -38.34 1.03 0.51
N PRO A 88 -37.20 1.10 1.21
CA PRO A 88 -36.48 2.36 1.39
C PRO A 88 -36.29 3.08 0.06
N ALA A 89 -36.71 4.34 -0.01
CA ALA A 89 -36.76 5.12 -1.24
C ALA A 89 -35.45 5.86 -1.52
N THR A 90 -34.53 5.91 -0.55
CA THR A 90 -33.25 6.61 -0.67
C THR A 90 -32.09 5.82 -0.07
N ILE A 91 -30.88 6.13 -0.55
CA ILE A 91 -29.63 5.54 -0.03
C ILE A 91 -29.49 5.81 1.48
N ALA A 92 -29.93 6.97 1.97
CA ALA A 92 -29.88 7.29 3.40
C ALA A 92 -30.78 6.39 4.27
N GLU A 93 -31.97 6.04 3.80
CA GLU A 93 -32.86 5.11 4.51
C GLU A 93 -32.35 3.67 4.46
N ILE A 94 -31.66 3.31 3.37
CA ILE A 94 -30.93 2.06 3.25
C ILE A 94 -29.75 2.06 4.24
N ASP A 95 -29.03 3.16 4.36
CA ASP A 95 -27.91 3.34 5.29
C ASP A 95 -28.37 3.28 6.75
N ASP A 96 -29.53 3.83 7.09
CA ASP A 96 -30.13 3.71 8.44
C ASP A 96 -30.51 2.24 8.74
N ALA A 97 -31.13 1.54 7.78
CA ALA A 97 -31.46 0.13 7.93
C ALA A 97 -30.21 -0.74 8.07
N ILE A 98 -29.16 -0.42 7.30
CA ILE A 98 -27.83 -1.03 7.40
C ILE A 98 -27.20 -0.69 8.76
N GLY A 99 -27.31 0.55 9.23
CA GLY A 99 -26.82 1.00 10.54
C GLY A 99 -27.47 0.26 11.70
N HIS A 100 -28.78 0.03 11.64
CA HIS A 100 -29.49 -0.81 12.60
C HIS A 100 -28.99 -2.27 12.58
N ALA A 101 -28.69 -2.82 11.41
CA ALA A 101 -28.09 -4.15 11.28
C ALA A 101 -26.66 -4.20 11.83
N TYR A 102 -25.83 -3.18 11.56
CA TYR A 102 -24.49 -3.05 12.12
C TYR A 102 -24.51 -2.91 13.65
N ALA A 103 -25.39 -2.09 14.22
CA ALA A 103 -25.55 -1.96 15.67
C ALA A 103 -25.88 -3.30 16.33
N ARG A 104 -26.69 -4.14 15.68
CA ARG A 104 -26.99 -5.50 16.13
C ARG A 104 -25.77 -6.43 16.05
N MET A 105 -24.93 -6.31 15.02
CA MET A 105 -23.66 -7.04 14.93
C MET A 105 -22.62 -6.54 15.95
N GLN A 106 -22.62 -5.24 16.26
CA GLN A 106 -21.70 -4.62 17.20
C GLN A 106 -21.99 -5.03 18.64
N LEU A 107 -23.27 -5.24 18.98
CA LEU A 107 -23.65 -5.90 20.25
C LEU A 107 -23.09 -7.32 20.34
N MET A 108 -22.96 -8.05 19.23
CA MET A 108 -22.27 -9.35 19.21
C MET A 108 -20.75 -9.18 19.36
N GLY A 109 -20.13 -8.18 18.72
CA GLY A 109 -18.69 -7.89 18.82
C GLY A 109 -18.21 -7.33 20.16
N SER A 110 -19.10 -6.76 20.99
CA SER A 110 -18.76 -6.37 22.37
C SER A 110 -18.31 -7.53 23.26
N ALA A 111 -18.64 -8.78 22.88
CA ALA A 111 -18.12 -9.98 23.52
C ALA A 111 -16.65 -10.25 23.16
N ASP A 112 -16.21 -9.88 21.95
CA ASP A 112 -14.82 -10.03 21.48
C ASP A 112 -13.90 -8.95 22.08
N GLU A 113 -14.39 -7.73 22.33
CA GLU A 113 -13.60 -6.68 22.99
C GLU A 113 -13.15 -7.03 24.42
N GLN A 114 -13.93 -7.85 25.14
CA GLN A 114 -13.51 -8.31 26.48
C GLN A 114 -12.34 -9.29 26.38
N ILE A 115 -12.34 -10.13 25.34
CA ILE A 115 -11.27 -11.09 25.08
C ILE A 115 -9.98 -10.34 24.72
N VAL A 116 -10.06 -9.28 23.91
CA VAL A 116 -8.91 -8.43 23.55
C VAL A 116 -8.32 -7.73 24.78
N ARG A 117 -9.15 -7.20 25.69
CA ARG A 117 -8.67 -6.60 26.95
C ARG A 117 -7.86 -7.58 27.81
N ASP A 118 -8.29 -8.82 27.89
CA ASP A 118 -7.59 -9.87 28.64
C ASP A 118 -6.21 -10.19 28.02
N TYR A 119 -6.03 -9.99 26.70
CA TYR A 119 -4.74 -10.13 26.02
C TYR A 119 -3.82 -8.92 26.24
N GLU A 120 -4.34 -7.69 26.20
CA GLU A 120 -3.58 -6.47 26.46
C GLU A 120 -3.02 -6.43 27.89
N GLU A 121 -3.78 -6.92 28.89
CA GLU A 121 -3.29 -7.04 30.27
C GLU A 121 -2.09 -7.99 30.40
N ARG A 122 -2.07 -9.07 29.60
CA ARG A 122 -0.92 -9.99 29.55
C ARG A 122 0.30 -9.37 28.90
N GLU A 123 0.13 -8.51 27.90
CA GLU A 123 1.23 -7.87 27.18
C GLU A 123 1.95 -6.83 28.04
N ILE A 124 1.20 -6.03 28.81
CA ILE A 124 1.75 -5.09 29.80
C ILE A 124 2.62 -5.83 30.85
N LEU A 125 2.19 -7.01 31.30
CA LEU A 125 2.95 -7.84 32.24
C LEU A 125 4.30 -8.28 31.64
N ILE A 126 4.33 -8.57 30.34
CA ILE A 126 5.55 -8.99 29.61
C ILE A 126 6.53 -7.81 29.47
N GLU A 127 6.06 -6.60 29.15
CA GLU A 127 6.91 -5.40 29.07
C GLU A 127 7.55 -5.06 30.42
N GLN A 128 6.80 -5.16 31.52
CA GLN A 128 7.33 -4.91 32.86
C GLN A 128 8.45 -5.90 33.25
N LEU A 129 8.31 -7.17 32.85
CA LEU A 129 9.34 -8.18 33.06
C LEU A 129 10.59 -7.92 32.20
N THR A 130 10.40 -7.46 30.97
CA THR A 130 11.47 -7.13 30.02
C THR A 130 12.28 -5.90 30.47
N GLN A 131 11.60 -4.87 30.97
CA GLN A 131 12.25 -3.65 31.48
C GLN A 131 13.09 -3.94 32.74
N LYS A 132 12.63 -4.84 33.62
CA LYS A 132 13.41 -5.33 34.77
C LYS A 132 14.71 -6.02 34.33
N ILE A 133 14.67 -6.78 33.23
CA ILE A 133 15.86 -7.45 32.67
C ILE A 133 16.85 -6.42 32.11
N SER A 134 16.39 -5.41 31.36
CA SER A 134 17.24 -4.37 30.78
C SER A 134 17.97 -3.49 31.82
N SER A 135 17.32 -3.21 32.95
CA SER A 135 17.92 -2.47 34.08
C SER A 135 19.14 -3.19 34.69
N ILE A 136 19.17 -4.52 34.66
CA ILE A 136 20.29 -5.34 35.14
C ILE A 136 21.52 -5.19 34.24
N TYR A 137 21.34 -4.99 32.93
CA TYR A 137 22.42 -4.87 31.95
C TYR A 137 23.11 -3.49 31.93
N SER A 138 22.39 -2.39 32.22
CA SER A 138 22.93 -1.01 32.09
C SER A 138 23.93 -0.59 33.18
N ARG A 139 23.99 -1.29 34.31
CA ARG A 139 24.92 -0.97 35.42
C ARG A 139 26.34 -1.48 35.20
N ALA A 140 26.64 -2.02 34.02
CA ALA A 140 27.87 -2.74 33.72
C ALA A 140 28.94 -1.96 32.91
N CYS A 141 29.01 -0.62 32.95
CA CYS A 141 30.06 0.16 32.23
C CYS A 141 30.85 1.14 33.14
N SER A 142 32.18 1.20 32.97
CA SER A 142 33.16 1.71 33.98
C SER A 142 33.57 3.20 33.86
N LEU A 143 34.15 3.73 34.96
CA LEU A 143 34.43 5.17 35.21
C LEU A 143 35.55 5.81 34.36
N SER A 144 36.33 5.03 33.61
CA SER A 144 37.46 5.56 32.81
C SER A 144 37.01 6.33 31.56
N CYS A 145 35.86 6.00 30.97
CA CYS A 145 35.31 6.78 29.86
C CYS A 145 34.84 8.17 30.30
N PHE A 146 34.31 8.31 31.52
CA PHE A 146 33.62 9.53 31.97
C PHE A 146 34.54 10.76 32.13
N LYS A 147 35.83 10.58 32.47
CA LYS A 147 36.77 11.71 32.67
C LYS A 147 37.27 12.33 31.35
N ILE A 148 37.33 11.55 30.27
CA ILE A 148 37.84 11.98 28.96
C ILE A 148 36.83 12.91 28.26
N HIS A 149 35.53 12.82 28.59
CA HIS A 149 34.48 13.64 27.99
C HIS A 149 34.28 15.02 28.64
N LYS A 150 34.92 15.30 29.79
CA LYS A 150 34.66 16.51 30.58
C LYS A 150 35.59 17.70 30.26
N GLU A 151 36.85 17.45 29.88
CA GLU A 151 37.85 18.52 29.61
C GLU A 151 37.95 18.91 28.14
N SER A 152 37.66 17.98 27.23
CA SER A 152 37.29 18.28 25.86
C SER A 152 35.91 17.66 25.65
N PRO A 153 34.85 18.44 25.37
CA PRO A 153 33.63 17.85 24.88
C PRO A 153 34.02 17.08 23.63
N CYS A 154 33.84 15.76 23.65
CA CYS A 154 34.11 14.95 22.47
C CYS A 154 33.12 15.43 21.41
N GLU A 155 33.63 16.25 20.48
CA GLU A 155 33.02 16.38 19.18
C GLU A 155 32.92 14.96 18.65
N LYS A 156 31.66 14.52 18.52
CA LYS A 156 31.29 13.41 17.65
C LYS A 156 32.18 13.53 16.41
N PRO A 157 32.92 12.48 16.03
CA PRO A 157 33.75 12.56 14.83
C PRO A 157 32.96 13.19 13.68
N THR A 158 33.35 14.40 13.29
CA THR A 158 32.88 15.19 12.13
C THR A 158 33.46 14.50 10.88
N ILE A 159 32.72 14.04 9.85
CA ILE A 159 31.63 14.63 9.03
C ILE A 159 32.23 15.69 8.04
N PRO A 160 31.79 15.83 6.75
CA PRO A 160 30.47 16.36 6.28
C PRO A 160 29.61 15.40 5.39
N PRO A 161 28.28 15.66 5.20
CA PRO A 161 27.15 14.69 5.32
C PRO A 161 26.52 14.28 3.96
N THR A 162 25.78 13.18 3.77
CA THR A 162 24.76 12.51 4.60
C THR A 162 25.10 11.01 4.63
N SER A 163 25.66 10.44 5.70
CA SER A 163 24.98 10.12 6.96
C SER A 163 23.46 10.20 6.92
N GLU A 164 22.85 9.23 6.28
CA GLU A 164 21.82 8.45 6.96
C GLU A 164 22.41 7.02 7.01
N ASN A 165 23.20 6.63 8.01
CA ASN A 165 22.65 6.31 9.32
C ASN A 165 21.12 6.31 9.27
N LEU A 166 20.52 5.18 8.92
CA LEU A 166 19.20 4.88 9.47
C LEU A 166 19.39 4.59 10.97
N SER A 167 19.73 5.65 11.68
CA SER A 167 19.56 5.83 13.09
C SER A 167 19.13 7.28 13.22
N GLY A 168 17.82 7.48 13.23
CA GLY A 168 17.25 8.57 14.01
C GLY A 168 16.58 9.72 13.28
N GLU A 169 15.99 9.51 12.11
CA GLU A 169 14.65 10.09 11.88
C GLU A 169 13.73 8.92 11.54
N ARG A 170 13.07 8.39 12.59
CA ARG A 170 11.86 7.61 12.39
C ARG A 170 10.85 8.58 11.80
N LEU A 171 10.86 8.75 10.48
CA LEU A 171 9.60 9.04 9.82
C LEU A 171 8.65 7.94 10.29
N PRO A 172 7.50 8.29 10.90
CA PRO A 172 6.51 7.28 11.17
C PRO A 172 6.21 6.64 9.82
N VAL A 173 6.62 5.38 9.64
CA VAL A 173 6.17 4.57 8.50
C VAL A 173 4.72 4.25 8.82
N THR A 174 3.86 5.26 8.70
CA THR A 174 2.43 5.10 8.89
C THR A 174 1.89 4.73 7.53
N TYR A 175 1.32 3.53 7.43
CA TYR A 175 0.60 3.13 6.24
C TYR A 175 -0.48 4.16 5.93
N GLN A 176 -0.48 4.70 4.70
CA GLN A 176 -1.52 5.62 4.27
C GLN A 176 -2.88 4.90 4.11
N PHE A 177 -2.85 3.58 3.85
CA PHE A 177 -4.02 2.73 3.63
C PHE A 177 -3.78 1.29 4.15
N PRO A 178 -3.77 1.05 5.47
CA PRO A 178 -3.58 -0.30 6.01
C PRO A 178 -4.82 -1.18 5.75
N THR A 179 -4.57 -2.47 5.50
CA THR A 179 -5.57 -3.55 5.35
C THR A 179 -5.34 -4.63 6.41
N SER A 180 -6.24 -5.63 6.48
CA SER A 180 -6.06 -6.83 7.33
C SER A 180 -4.73 -7.54 7.09
N ASP A 181 -4.23 -7.50 5.86
CA ASP A 181 -3.04 -8.23 5.41
C ASP A 181 -1.76 -7.37 5.51
N THR A 182 -1.87 -6.16 6.06
CA THR A 182 -0.74 -5.25 6.22
C THR A 182 0.05 -5.60 7.47
N VAL A 183 1.29 -6.06 7.30
CA VAL A 183 2.18 -6.40 8.42
C VAL A 183 2.45 -5.16 9.30
N PRO A 184 2.22 -5.21 10.62
CA PRO A 184 2.55 -4.13 11.54
C PRO A 184 4.04 -3.73 11.50
N VAL A 185 4.32 -2.44 11.69
CA VAL A 185 5.68 -1.88 11.62
C VAL A 185 6.59 -2.49 12.70
N GLU A 186 6.02 -2.83 13.85
CA GLU A 186 6.69 -3.46 14.99
C GLU A 186 7.22 -4.84 14.61
N LYS A 187 6.41 -5.63 13.88
CA LYS A 187 6.80 -6.94 13.35
C LYS A 187 7.84 -6.80 12.24
N LEU A 188 7.75 -5.77 11.39
CA LEU A 188 8.79 -5.47 10.40
C LEU A 188 10.12 -5.05 11.04
N GLN A 189 10.10 -4.35 12.17
CA GLN A 189 11.31 -4.00 12.92
C GLN A 189 12.01 -5.23 13.51
N ALA A 190 11.27 -6.29 13.84
CA ALA A 190 11.84 -7.56 14.32
C ALA A 190 12.74 -8.26 13.28
N LEU A 191 12.49 -8.02 11.98
CA LEU A 191 13.33 -8.56 10.88
C LEU A 191 14.79 -8.09 10.97
N VAL A 192 15.04 -6.89 11.51
CA VAL A 192 16.39 -6.32 11.66
C VAL A 192 17.24 -7.15 12.63
N HIS A 193 16.61 -7.90 13.55
CA HIS A 193 17.31 -8.70 14.55
C HIS A 193 17.55 -10.15 14.10
N SER A 194 16.93 -10.61 13.02
CA SER A 194 17.11 -11.98 12.53
C SER A 194 18.39 -12.13 11.73
N ASP A 195 19.27 -13.01 12.21
CA ASP A 195 20.51 -13.35 11.50
C ASP A 195 20.25 -14.17 10.23
N GLU A 196 19.12 -14.89 10.17
CA GLU A 196 18.65 -15.62 8.99
C GLU A 196 18.26 -14.64 7.87
N VAL A 197 17.46 -13.62 8.20
CA VAL A 197 17.07 -12.55 7.26
C VAL A 197 18.29 -11.73 6.82
N LYS A 198 19.21 -11.38 7.74
CA LYS A 198 20.49 -10.73 7.38
C LYS A 198 21.33 -11.60 6.45
N GLY A 199 21.33 -12.92 6.68
CA GLY A 199 21.98 -13.91 5.83
C GLY A 199 21.42 -13.86 4.40
N CYS A 200 20.10 -13.90 4.24
CA CYS A 200 19.45 -13.78 2.93
C CYS A 200 19.74 -12.41 2.28
N LEU A 201 19.69 -11.32 3.03
CA LEU A 201 19.97 -9.96 2.55
C LEU A 201 21.45 -9.70 2.22
N SER A 202 22.36 -10.56 2.67
CA SER A 202 23.78 -10.50 2.28
C SER A 202 23.94 -10.79 0.78
N ASN A 203 23.03 -11.57 0.19
CA ASN A 203 23.03 -11.91 -1.22
C ASN A 203 22.61 -10.68 -2.08
N PRO A 204 23.46 -10.22 -3.01
CA PRO A 204 23.15 -9.08 -3.85
C PRO A 204 21.94 -9.29 -4.77
N HIS A 205 21.65 -10.52 -5.19
CA HIS A 205 20.51 -10.83 -6.05
C HIS A 205 19.18 -10.62 -5.32
N VAL A 206 19.11 -11.01 -4.06
CA VAL A 206 17.93 -10.79 -3.20
C VAL A 206 17.66 -9.30 -3.01
N ARG A 207 18.71 -8.51 -2.76
CA ARG A 207 18.58 -7.04 -2.66
C ARG A 207 18.13 -6.40 -3.97
N ASN A 208 18.56 -6.93 -5.11
CA ASN A 208 18.12 -6.44 -6.42
C ASN A 208 16.65 -6.77 -6.69
N ILE A 209 16.21 -7.99 -6.35
CA ILE A 209 14.79 -8.38 -6.43
C ILE A 209 13.92 -7.44 -5.58
N LEU A 210 14.30 -7.18 -4.32
CA LEU A 210 13.57 -6.25 -3.45
C LEU A 210 13.48 -4.83 -4.02
N LYS A 211 14.59 -4.29 -4.57
CA LYS A 211 14.58 -2.98 -5.22
C LYS A 211 13.66 -2.95 -6.44
N SER A 212 13.69 -3.99 -7.27
CA SER A 212 12.82 -4.11 -8.44
C SER A 212 11.34 -4.22 -8.05
N LEU A 213 11.01 -4.91 -6.96
CA LEU A 213 9.65 -5.00 -6.43
C LEU A 213 9.11 -3.64 -5.97
N VAL A 214 9.91 -2.90 -5.19
CA VAL A 214 9.54 -1.56 -4.68
C VAL A 214 9.34 -0.54 -5.81
N LEU A 215 10.08 -0.68 -6.91
CA LEU A 215 10.02 0.22 -8.06
C LEU A 215 9.08 -0.27 -9.19
N SER A 216 8.41 -1.41 -9.00
CA SER A 216 7.60 -2.03 -10.06
C SER A 216 6.32 -1.25 -10.33
N GLN A 217 5.97 -1.11 -11.61
CA GLN A 217 4.68 -0.59 -12.06
C GLN A 217 3.57 -1.67 -12.04
N THR A 218 3.93 -2.94 -11.85
CA THR A 218 3.03 -4.09 -11.86
C THR A 218 3.28 -5.05 -10.66
N PRO A 219 3.03 -4.59 -9.41
CA PRO A 219 3.46 -5.27 -8.19
C PRO A 219 2.94 -6.71 -8.06
N GLU A 220 1.71 -6.99 -8.48
CA GLU A 220 1.12 -8.34 -8.43
C GLU A 220 1.87 -9.35 -9.32
N THR A 221 2.27 -8.94 -10.53
CA THR A 221 3.05 -9.81 -11.42
C THR A 221 4.48 -9.96 -10.93
N SER A 222 5.09 -8.87 -10.46
CA SER A 222 6.48 -8.89 -10.01
C SER A 222 6.66 -9.74 -8.75
N ILE A 223 5.70 -9.72 -7.82
CA ILE A 223 5.77 -10.59 -6.63
C ILE A 223 5.61 -12.06 -7.01
N LYS A 224 4.71 -12.41 -7.95
CA LYS A 224 4.54 -13.79 -8.45
C LYS A 224 5.80 -14.31 -9.15
N ASP A 225 6.49 -13.46 -9.89
CA ASP A 225 7.74 -13.85 -10.54
C ASP A 225 8.89 -13.97 -9.54
N ALA A 226 8.97 -13.07 -8.56
CA ALA A 226 9.95 -13.16 -7.49
C ALA A 226 9.79 -14.44 -6.65
N MET A 227 8.55 -14.90 -6.41
CA MET A 227 8.25 -16.14 -5.69
C MET A 227 8.74 -17.41 -6.40
N LYS A 228 9.12 -17.34 -7.69
CA LYS A 228 9.75 -18.47 -8.41
C LYS A 228 11.25 -18.60 -8.10
N GLU A 229 11.87 -17.55 -7.57
CA GLU A 229 13.29 -17.53 -7.26
C GLU A 229 13.54 -18.12 -5.87
N PRO A 230 14.31 -19.21 -5.73
CA PRO A 230 14.49 -19.89 -4.45
C PRO A 230 15.13 -18.98 -3.40
N ILE A 231 16.04 -18.10 -3.81
CA ILE A 231 16.70 -17.12 -2.93
C ILE A 231 15.74 -16.06 -2.36
N PHE A 232 14.64 -15.78 -3.06
CA PHE A 232 13.62 -14.87 -2.60
C PHE A 232 12.58 -15.59 -1.74
N LEU A 233 12.26 -16.84 -2.08
CA LEU A 233 11.42 -17.70 -1.26
C LEU A 233 12.05 -17.96 0.12
N GLU A 234 13.35 -18.24 0.18
CA GLU A 234 14.10 -18.36 1.44
C GLU A 234 13.99 -17.10 2.29
N LEU A 235 14.12 -15.92 1.68
CA LEU A 235 13.92 -14.65 2.37
C LEU A 235 12.48 -14.51 2.87
N ALA A 236 11.49 -14.84 2.02
CA ALA A 236 10.08 -14.74 2.37
C ALA A 236 9.73 -15.64 3.57
N HIS A 237 10.19 -16.89 3.56
CA HIS A 237 10.04 -17.83 4.68
C HIS A 237 10.75 -17.31 5.94
N ALA A 238 11.98 -16.83 5.83
CA ALA A 238 12.71 -16.26 6.95
C ALA A 238 11.99 -15.05 7.56
N CYS A 239 11.34 -14.22 6.72
CA CYS A 239 10.51 -13.12 7.16
C CYS A 239 9.20 -13.62 7.82
N LEU A 240 8.47 -14.55 7.20
CA LEU A 240 7.20 -15.09 7.68
C LEU A 240 7.34 -15.75 9.05
N LYS A 241 8.42 -16.50 9.29
CA LYS A 241 8.77 -17.09 10.59
C LYS A 241 8.86 -16.06 11.73
N ILE A 242 9.10 -14.79 11.40
CA ILE A 242 9.21 -13.68 12.35
C ILE A 242 7.92 -12.87 12.41
N VAL A 243 7.30 -12.57 11.28
CA VAL A 243 6.10 -11.72 11.22
C VAL A 243 4.82 -12.50 11.57
N GLU A 244 4.79 -13.79 11.28
CA GLU A 244 3.63 -14.68 11.49
C GLU A 244 4.10 -16.10 11.91
N PRO A 245 4.62 -16.26 13.14
CA PRO A 245 5.13 -17.54 13.61
C PRO A 245 4.06 -18.62 13.79
N GLU A 246 2.79 -18.25 14.04
CA GLU A 246 1.70 -19.21 14.27
C GLU A 246 1.22 -19.87 12.97
N THR A 247 1.09 -19.12 11.88
CA THR A 247 0.76 -19.65 10.54
C THR A 247 1.91 -20.47 9.97
N PHE A 248 3.16 -20.04 10.18
CA PHE A 248 4.34 -20.78 9.72
C PHE A 248 4.57 -22.11 10.46
N GLN A 249 4.15 -22.22 11.72
CA GLN A 249 4.20 -23.49 12.47
C GLN A 249 3.08 -24.46 12.05
N GLN A 250 1.88 -23.95 11.77
CA GLN A 250 0.77 -24.77 11.26
C GLN A 250 1.06 -25.35 9.87
N GLU A 251 1.69 -24.59 8.96
CA GLU A 251 2.05 -25.09 7.63
C GLU A 251 3.12 -26.20 7.66
N LEU A 252 4.02 -26.19 8.66
CA LEU A 252 5.01 -27.25 8.85
C LEU A 252 4.41 -28.52 9.48
N ASP A 253 3.40 -28.39 10.33
CA ASP A 253 2.69 -29.53 10.93
C ASP A 253 1.69 -30.16 9.93
N ASP A 254 1.08 -29.37 9.04
CA ASP A 254 0.18 -29.86 7.98
C ASP A 254 0.94 -30.59 6.85
N ASP A 255 2.16 -30.16 6.50
CA ASP A 255 3.03 -30.91 5.56
C ASP A 255 3.53 -32.24 6.16
N VAL A 256 3.73 -32.31 7.49
CA VAL A 256 4.10 -33.58 8.18
C VAL A 256 2.90 -34.51 8.37
N ALA A 257 1.68 -33.97 8.46
CA ALA A 257 0.45 -34.76 8.56
C ALA A 257 0.01 -35.38 7.21
N MET A 258 0.39 -34.79 6.06
CA MET A 258 0.12 -35.37 4.73
C MET A 258 1.09 -36.50 4.32
N ASP A 259 2.21 -36.66 5.01
CA ASP A 259 3.21 -37.73 4.72
C ASP A 259 3.04 -38.98 5.62
N LEU A 260 1.96 -39.07 6.41
CA LEU A 260 1.65 -40.22 7.27
C LEU A 260 0.32 -40.94 6.96
N ASP A 261 -0.29 -40.71 5.79
CA ASP A 261 -1.39 -41.53 5.24
C ASP A 261 -1.05 -42.13 3.86
#